data_AF-A0A7S2JDD8-F1
#
_entry.id   AF-A0A7S2JDD8-F1
#
_cell.length_a   1.000
_cell.length_b   1.000
_cell.length_c   1.000
_cell.angle_alpha   90.00
_cell.angle_beta   90.00
_cell.angle_gamma   90.00
#
_symmetry.space_group_name_H-M   'P 1'
#
loop_
_entity.id
_entity.type
_entity.pdbx_description
1 polymer ?
#
loop_
_entity_poly.entity_id
_entity_poly.type
_entity_poly.pdbx_seq_one_letter_code
_entity_poly.pdbx_strand_id
1 'polypeptide(L)'
;MPGAAAFDDPDASGVPSASLRHSLKQLHSAVMPLHGHQNAHAHAYQAKQGGGEAEDVASADLAHDLRLTAGAISFDRLRAPLGSITKDALPQAITAMESLRQLSFLLLELKPILTPSLPSSATSSLNAFYDDLLKHIPPMCTQIYRGYAKSMIVLEPVTQAIRNRSWAPKEPSSQHNSYIDTILKLVQELNATLTELAISPAVHSVILEQAVSCIADALVDAYALTKKCNDEGRALMIR
;
A
#
# COMPACT_ATOMS: atom_id res chain seq x y z
N MET A 1 15.11 30.11 34.99
CA MET A 1 14.93 29.64 33.61
C MET A 1 15.85 28.44 33.41
N PRO A 2 15.31 27.21 33.31
CA PRO A 2 16.12 26.00 33.24
C PRO A 2 16.75 25.86 31.85
N GLY A 3 18.02 25.45 31.84
CA GLY A 3 18.93 25.52 30.71
C GLY A 3 18.62 24.55 29.58
N ALA A 4 18.99 24.98 28.38
CA ALA A 4 18.99 24.18 27.17
C ALA A 4 19.90 22.95 27.37
N ALA A 5 19.31 21.75 27.32
CA ALA A 5 20.06 20.51 27.26
C ALA A 5 20.83 20.49 25.93
N ALA A 6 22.16 20.47 26.04
CA ALA A 6 23.07 20.32 24.91
C ALA A 6 22.73 19.04 24.14
N PHE A 7 22.59 19.17 22.83
CA PHE A 7 22.68 18.03 21.92
C PHE A 7 24.16 17.67 21.83
N ASP A 8 24.61 16.75 22.68
CA ASP A 8 25.95 16.16 22.57
C ASP A 8 26.06 15.35 21.26
N ASP A 9 27.26 15.40 20.70
CA ASP A 9 27.71 14.77 19.45
C ASP A 9 27.32 13.28 19.34
N PRO A 10 27.16 12.74 18.12
CA PRO A 10 26.86 11.34 17.90
C PRO A 10 28.06 10.46 18.32
N ASP A 11 27.83 9.55 19.27
CA ASP A 11 28.75 8.43 19.55
C ASP A 11 29.06 7.69 18.24
N ALA A 12 30.34 7.36 18.05
CA ALA A 12 30.93 6.78 16.84
C ALA A 12 30.40 5.38 16.42
N SER A 13 29.30 4.91 17.02
CA SER A 13 28.66 3.61 16.76
C SER A 13 27.33 3.70 16.02
N GLY A 14 26.88 4.88 15.58
CA GLY A 14 25.67 5.03 14.77
C GLY A 14 24.36 4.71 15.51
N VAL A 15 24.38 4.74 16.84
CA VAL A 15 23.20 4.48 17.69
C VAL A 15 22.57 5.82 18.09
N PRO A 16 21.25 6.04 17.94
CA PRO A 16 20.61 7.30 18.30
C PRO A 16 20.80 7.62 19.80
N SER A 17 21.06 8.90 20.10
CA SER A 17 21.37 9.37 21.47
C SER A 17 20.27 8.96 22.47
N ALA A 18 20.65 8.73 23.73
CA ALA A 18 19.76 8.26 24.79
C ALA A 18 18.52 9.18 24.97
N SER A 19 18.70 10.48 24.72
CA SER A 19 17.64 11.49 24.73
C SER A 19 16.58 11.23 23.65
N LEU A 20 17.00 10.92 22.42
CA LEU A 20 16.10 10.64 21.31
C LEU A 20 15.31 9.33 21.53
N ARG A 21 15.95 8.34 22.15
CA ARG A 21 15.29 7.09 22.59
C ARG A 21 14.22 7.36 23.65
N HIS A 22 14.49 8.26 24.59
CA HIS A 22 13.53 8.62 25.63
C HIS A 22 12.32 9.36 25.03
N SER A 23 12.54 10.30 24.11
CA SER A 23 11.45 11.01 23.43
C SER A 23 10.59 10.08 22.57
N LEU A 24 11.19 9.11 21.87
CA LEU A 24 10.44 8.08 21.11
C LEU A 24 9.61 7.16 22.01
N LYS A 25 10.13 6.77 23.18
CA LYS A 25 9.38 5.97 24.17
C LYS A 25 8.15 6.73 24.69
N GLN A 26 8.31 8.02 24.99
CA GLN A 26 7.18 8.86 25.40
C GLN A 26 6.12 8.98 24.30
N LEU A 27 6.54 9.19 23.05
CA LEU A 27 5.62 9.27 21.92
C LEU A 27 4.85 7.94 21.72
N HIS A 28 5.54 6.80 21.81
CA HIS A 28 4.94 5.48 21.67
C HIS A 28 3.87 5.21 22.75
N SER A 29 4.16 5.57 24.01
CA SER A 29 3.21 5.42 25.12
C SER A 29 1.98 6.33 25.01
N ALA A 30 2.10 7.48 24.34
CA ALA A 30 1.01 8.43 24.16
C ALA A 30 0.08 8.06 22.99
N VAL A 31 0.58 7.34 21.98
CA VAL A 31 -0.17 6.97 20.77
C VAL A 31 -0.96 5.67 20.93
N MET A 32 -0.57 4.79 21.85
CA MET A 32 -1.23 3.50 22.09
C MET A 32 -1.72 3.35 23.54
N PRO A 33 -2.94 3.81 23.89
CA PRO A 33 -3.57 3.38 25.13
C PRO A 33 -3.97 1.90 24.98
N LEU A 34 -3.19 1.00 25.59
CA LEU A 34 -3.44 -0.44 25.70
C LEU A 34 -4.86 -0.70 26.23
N HIS A 35 -5.82 -0.86 25.32
CA HIS A 35 -7.15 -1.37 25.64
C HIS A 35 -7.13 -2.89 25.53
N GLY A 36 -7.31 -3.54 26.68
CA GLY A 36 -7.97 -4.85 26.73
C GLY A 36 -7.09 -6.09 26.62
N HIS A 37 -6.07 -6.24 27.46
CA HIS A 37 -5.61 -7.57 27.92
C HIS A 37 -4.93 -7.51 29.30
N GLN A 38 -5.48 -6.71 30.21
CA GLN A 38 -5.15 -6.81 31.63
C GLN A 38 -6.09 -7.83 32.25
N ASN A 39 -5.60 -9.06 32.47
CA ASN A 39 -6.00 -9.91 33.61
C ASN A 39 -5.21 -11.22 33.74
N ALA A 40 -4.38 -11.61 32.76
CA ALA A 40 -3.56 -12.83 32.89
C ALA A 40 -2.12 -12.58 33.40
N HIS A 41 -1.53 -11.41 33.12
CA HIS A 41 -0.13 -11.13 33.47
C HIS A 41 0.08 -10.46 34.84
N ALA A 42 -0.97 -9.94 35.48
CA ALA A 42 -0.86 -9.26 36.76
C ALA A 42 -0.42 -10.19 37.92
N HIS A 43 -0.67 -11.50 37.80
CA HIS A 43 -0.25 -12.48 38.82
C HIS A 43 1.21 -12.92 38.71
N ALA A 44 1.91 -12.63 37.61
CA ALA A 44 3.32 -12.96 37.46
C ALA A 44 4.27 -11.87 38.03
N TYR A 45 3.78 -10.64 38.20
CA TYR A 45 4.59 -9.49 38.60
C TYR A 45 4.86 -9.35 40.12
N GLN A 46 4.16 -10.10 40.98
CA GLN A 46 4.39 -10.03 42.43
C GLN A 46 5.48 -10.98 42.96
N ALA A 47 6.03 -11.87 42.12
CA ALA A 47 6.99 -12.88 42.56
C ALA A 47 8.47 -12.58 42.25
N LYS A 48 8.78 -11.49 41.52
CA LYS A 48 10.16 -11.13 41.12
C LYS A 48 10.46 -9.65 41.37
N GLN A 49 10.28 -9.18 42.60
CA GLN A 49 10.97 -7.98 43.08
C GLN A 49 12.24 -8.41 43.82
N GLY A 50 13.36 -8.42 43.10
CA GLY A 50 14.66 -8.76 43.65
C GLY A 50 15.78 -8.41 42.68
N GLY A 51 16.04 -7.11 42.53
CA GLY A 51 17.35 -6.57 42.12
C GLY A 51 17.71 -6.60 40.63
N GLY A 52 17.93 -5.41 40.06
CA GLY A 52 19.05 -5.17 39.15
C GLY A 52 18.86 -5.25 37.62
N GLU A 53 17.74 -5.75 37.09
CA GLU A 53 17.61 -6.04 35.64
C GLU A 53 16.48 -5.26 34.93
N ALA A 54 16.15 -4.03 35.37
CA ALA A 54 14.99 -3.31 34.83
C ALA A 54 15.19 -2.69 33.43
N GLU A 55 16.42 -2.36 33.02
CA GLU A 55 16.67 -1.72 31.72
C GLU A 55 16.84 -2.71 30.55
N ASP A 56 17.45 -3.87 30.81
CA ASP A 56 17.73 -4.87 29.76
C ASP A 56 16.47 -5.64 29.37
N VAL A 57 15.60 -5.93 30.35
CA VAL A 57 14.31 -6.61 30.14
C VAL A 57 13.33 -5.72 29.38
N ALA A 58 13.29 -4.41 29.65
CA ALA A 58 12.41 -3.48 28.93
C ALA A 58 12.83 -3.26 27.45
N SER A 59 14.13 -3.35 27.16
CA SER A 59 14.64 -3.30 25.77
C SER A 59 14.38 -4.62 25.03
N ALA A 60 14.49 -5.76 25.73
CA ALA A 60 14.16 -7.07 25.19
C ALA A 60 12.65 -7.21 24.91
N ASP A 61 11.78 -6.70 25.79
CA ASP A 61 10.33 -6.70 25.61
C ASP A 61 9.89 -5.80 24.45
N LEU A 62 10.49 -4.61 24.29
CA LEU A 62 10.20 -3.75 23.12
C LEU A 62 10.67 -4.41 21.81
N ALA A 63 11.81 -5.08 21.81
CA ALA A 63 12.30 -5.83 20.65
C ALA A 63 11.43 -7.07 20.36
N HIS A 64 10.85 -7.68 21.40
CA HIS A 64 9.89 -8.78 21.28
C HIS A 64 8.54 -8.31 20.73
N ASP A 65 8.02 -7.19 21.22
CA ASP A 65 6.79 -6.56 20.75
C ASP A 65 6.92 -5.99 19.34
N LEU A 66 8.09 -5.41 19.00
CA LEU A 66 8.41 -5.02 17.62
C LEU A 66 8.55 -6.23 16.71
N ARG A 67 9.08 -7.36 17.19
CA ARG A 67 9.13 -8.62 16.43
C ARG A 67 7.77 -9.28 16.28
N LEU A 68 6.87 -9.12 17.25
CA LEU A 68 5.48 -9.58 17.17
C LEU A 68 4.66 -8.71 16.21
N THR A 69 4.83 -7.39 16.23
CA THR A 69 4.15 -6.46 15.32
C THR A 69 4.74 -6.46 13.90
N ALA A 70 6.06 -6.56 13.75
CA ALA A 70 6.71 -6.76 12.45
C ALA A 70 6.54 -8.19 11.92
N GLY A 71 6.50 -9.19 12.81
CA GLY A 71 6.25 -10.60 12.47
C GLY A 71 4.78 -10.88 12.15
N ALA A 72 3.84 -10.04 12.61
CA ALA A 72 2.45 -10.09 12.20
C ALA A 72 2.26 -9.71 10.72
N ILE A 73 3.20 -8.95 10.14
CA ILE A 73 3.30 -8.76 8.69
C ILE A 73 4.13 -9.93 8.14
N SER A 74 3.49 -11.09 8.00
CA SER A 74 4.14 -12.24 7.37
C SER A 74 4.61 -11.85 5.97
N PHE A 75 5.93 -11.74 5.78
CA PHE A 75 6.55 -11.43 4.48
C PHE A 75 6.16 -12.45 3.41
N ASP A 76 5.76 -13.66 3.80
CA ASP A 76 5.20 -14.66 2.88
C ASP A 76 3.86 -14.23 2.27
N ARG A 77 3.05 -13.44 2.99
CA ARG A 77 1.84 -12.80 2.42
C ARG A 77 2.17 -11.67 1.45
N LEU A 78 3.28 -10.95 1.68
CA LEU A 78 3.78 -9.93 0.75
C LEU A 78 4.43 -10.56 -0.50
N ARG A 79 4.92 -11.81 -0.37
CA ARG A 79 5.55 -12.59 -1.44
C ARG A 79 4.55 -13.38 -2.28
N ALA A 80 3.32 -13.60 -1.78
CA ALA A 80 2.25 -14.19 -2.56
C ALA A 80 2.04 -13.36 -3.84
N PRO A 81 1.93 -13.99 -5.02
CA PRO A 81 1.69 -13.24 -6.25
C PRO A 81 0.44 -12.37 -6.05
N LEU A 82 0.50 -11.10 -6.46
CA LEU A 82 -0.63 -10.16 -6.40
C LEU A 82 -1.92 -10.72 -7.05
N GLY A 83 -1.84 -11.84 -7.78
CA GLY A 83 -2.97 -12.59 -8.32
C GLY A 83 -3.75 -13.46 -7.32
N SER A 84 -3.29 -13.65 -6.07
CA SER A 84 -4.03 -14.40 -5.03
C SER A 84 -4.51 -13.50 -3.88
N ILE A 85 -4.62 -12.20 -4.13
CA ILE A 85 -5.13 -11.25 -3.15
C ILE A 85 -6.61 -11.57 -2.89
N THR A 86 -6.95 -11.88 -1.64
CA THR A 86 -8.34 -12.04 -1.22
C THR A 86 -9.01 -10.67 -1.13
N LYS A 87 -10.29 -10.57 -1.48
CA LYS A 87 -11.08 -9.33 -1.38
C LYS A 87 -10.98 -8.69 0.01
N ASP A 88 -10.86 -9.52 1.04
CA ASP A 88 -10.76 -9.12 2.44
C ASP A 88 -9.44 -8.43 2.81
N ALA A 89 -8.42 -8.47 1.94
CA ALA A 89 -7.11 -7.83 2.14
C ALA A 89 -7.06 -6.39 1.56
N LEU A 90 -8.04 -6.02 0.74
CA LEU A 90 -8.10 -4.72 0.09
C LEU A 90 -8.21 -3.55 1.09
N PRO A 91 -9.08 -3.60 2.12
CA PRO A 91 -9.20 -2.49 3.06
C PRO A 91 -7.89 -2.21 3.81
N GLN A 92 -7.20 -3.26 4.28
CA GLN A 92 -5.94 -3.13 5.02
C GLN A 92 -4.84 -2.57 4.12
N ALA A 93 -4.80 -3.01 2.85
CA ALA A 93 -3.84 -2.48 1.89
C ALA A 93 -4.11 -1.00 1.58
N ILE A 94 -5.36 -0.61 1.39
CA ILE A 94 -5.75 0.80 1.22
C ILE A 94 -5.36 1.60 2.46
N THR A 95 -5.71 1.14 3.67
CA THR A 95 -5.33 1.84 4.90
C THR A 95 -3.81 1.98 5.03
N ALA A 96 -3.04 0.95 4.71
CA ALA A 96 -1.59 1.00 4.74
C ALA A 96 -1.02 2.00 3.72
N MET A 97 -1.51 1.98 2.48
CA MET A 97 -1.05 2.88 1.42
C MET A 97 -1.45 4.33 1.68
N GLU A 98 -2.65 4.57 2.19
CA GLU A 98 -3.11 5.90 2.59
C GLU A 98 -2.33 6.44 3.79
N SER A 99 -2.04 5.58 4.78
CA SER A 99 -1.19 5.95 5.92
C SER A 99 0.22 6.30 5.45
N LEU A 100 0.81 5.50 4.57
CA LEU A 100 2.14 5.75 4.01
C LEU A 100 2.18 7.04 3.18
N ARG A 101 1.15 7.27 2.36
CA ARG A 101 0.97 8.50 1.58
C ARG A 101 0.87 9.70 2.51
N GLN A 102 0.06 9.63 3.56
CA GLN A 102 -0.07 10.71 4.53
C GLN A 102 1.23 10.98 5.28
N LEU A 103 1.94 9.95 5.72
CA LEU A 103 3.27 10.08 6.32
C LEU A 103 4.24 10.77 5.37
N SER A 104 4.20 10.45 4.07
CA SER A 104 5.05 11.09 3.08
C SER A 104 4.77 12.59 2.95
N PHE A 105 3.49 12.99 2.98
CA PHE A 105 3.10 14.39 2.97
C PHE A 105 3.56 15.12 4.24
N LEU A 106 3.34 14.53 5.42
CA LEU A 106 3.79 15.12 6.69
C LEU A 106 5.31 15.29 6.73
N LEU A 107 6.07 14.31 6.23
CA LEU A 107 7.53 14.43 6.15
C LEU A 107 7.96 15.55 5.20
N LEU A 108 7.28 15.73 4.07
CA LEU A 108 7.53 16.84 3.13
C LEU A 108 7.27 18.21 3.79
N GLU A 109 6.20 18.33 4.57
CA GLU A 109 5.90 19.55 5.33
C GLU A 109 6.91 19.82 6.45
N LEU A 110 7.47 18.76 7.05
CA LEU A 110 8.51 18.87 8.07
C LEU A 110 9.89 19.23 7.49
N LYS A 111 10.13 19.00 6.19
CA LYS A 111 11.42 19.30 5.52
C LYS A 111 11.96 20.70 5.83
N PRO A 112 11.22 21.80 5.61
CA PRO A 112 11.71 23.16 5.87
C PRO A 112 12.02 23.43 7.35
N ILE A 113 11.37 22.71 8.28
CA ILE A 113 11.57 22.85 9.72
C ILE A 113 12.84 22.10 10.16
N LEU A 114 13.07 20.90 9.60
CA LEU A 114 14.22 20.06 9.94
C LEU A 114 15.52 20.54 9.29
N THR A 115 15.44 21.10 8.09
CA THR A 115 16.62 21.55 7.32
C THR A 115 17.55 22.50 8.09
N PRO A 116 17.08 23.57 8.77
CA PRO A 116 17.95 24.48 9.52
C PRO A 116 18.47 23.87 10.84
N SER A 117 17.82 22.83 11.37
CA SER A 117 18.21 22.17 12.62
C SER A 117 19.24 21.06 12.42
N LEU A 118 19.54 20.68 11.18
CA LEU A 118 20.47 19.59 10.85
C LEU A 118 21.86 20.13 10.47
N PRO A 119 22.93 19.39 10.81
CA PRO A 119 24.27 19.75 10.40
C PRO A 119 24.43 19.69 8.88
N SER A 120 25.26 20.56 8.30
CA SER A 120 25.46 20.69 6.84
C SER A 120 25.97 19.40 6.18
N SER A 121 26.59 18.49 6.95
CA SER A 121 27.01 17.17 6.50
C SER A 121 25.84 16.23 6.17
N ALA A 122 24.67 16.43 6.79
CA ALA A 122 23.48 15.61 6.59
C ALA A 122 22.57 16.10 5.45
N THR A 123 22.83 17.30 4.89
CA THR A 123 21.97 17.94 3.88
C THR A 123 21.86 17.12 2.60
N SER A 124 22.94 16.48 2.15
CA SER A 124 22.92 15.60 0.97
C SER A 124 22.08 14.35 1.19
N SER A 125 22.21 13.72 2.36
CA SER A 125 21.45 12.53 2.74
C SER A 125 19.95 12.85 2.90
N LEU A 126 19.65 14.01 3.46
CA LEU A 126 18.27 14.50 3.58
C LEU A 126 17.66 14.72 2.20
N ASN A 127 18.36 15.40 1.29
CA ASN A 127 17.85 15.60 -0.07
C ASN A 127 17.63 14.28 -0.79
N ALA A 128 18.56 13.32 -0.69
CA ALA A 128 18.38 11.99 -1.25
C ALA A 128 17.14 11.28 -0.66
N PHE A 129 16.91 11.34 0.65
CA PHE A 129 15.69 10.77 1.26
C PHE A 129 14.40 11.38 0.69
N TYR A 130 14.34 12.70 0.55
CA TYR A 130 13.16 13.39 0.01
C TYR A 130 12.97 13.13 -1.49
N ASP A 131 14.04 13.19 -2.27
CA ASP A 131 13.99 13.12 -3.73
C ASP A 131 13.90 11.66 -4.24
N ASP A 132 14.55 10.71 -3.56
CA ASP A 132 14.63 9.32 -3.99
C ASP A 132 13.62 8.41 -3.30
N LEU A 133 13.19 8.70 -2.06
CA LEU A 133 12.24 7.84 -1.35
C LEU A 133 10.84 8.42 -1.34
N LEU A 134 10.66 9.64 -0.81
CA LEU A 134 9.32 10.20 -0.62
C LEU A 134 8.61 10.53 -1.94
N LYS A 135 9.35 10.97 -2.96
CA LYS A 135 8.80 11.24 -4.30
C LYS A 135 8.18 9.99 -4.97
N HIS A 136 8.67 8.80 -4.63
CA HIS A 136 8.21 7.54 -5.25
C HIS A 136 7.04 6.89 -4.50
N ILE A 137 6.69 7.34 -3.30
CA ILE A 137 5.58 6.77 -2.52
C ILE A 137 4.24 6.91 -3.25
N PRO A 138 3.81 8.09 -3.72
CA PRO A 138 2.53 8.22 -4.40
C PRO A 138 2.38 7.31 -5.65
N PRO A 139 3.33 7.27 -6.60
CA PRO A 139 3.20 6.37 -7.75
C PRO A 139 3.27 4.90 -7.35
N MET A 140 4.02 4.54 -6.31
CA MET A 140 4.03 3.19 -5.77
C MET A 140 2.64 2.78 -5.24
N CYS A 141 1.96 3.65 -4.47
CA CYS A 141 0.59 3.39 -4.00
C CYS A 141 -0.36 3.15 -5.18
N THR A 142 -0.26 3.95 -6.25
CA THR A 142 -1.05 3.75 -7.47
C THR A 142 -0.78 2.40 -8.13
N GLN A 143 0.48 1.95 -8.18
CA GLN A 143 0.82 0.62 -8.72
C GLN A 143 0.25 -0.51 -7.87
N ILE A 144 0.24 -0.35 -6.54
CA ILE A 144 -0.41 -1.32 -5.65
C ILE A 144 -1.92 -1.37 -5.93
N TYR A 145 -2.60 -0.22 -6.01
CA TYR A 145 -4.02 -0.15 -6.38
C TYR A 145 -4.31 -0.79 -7.74
N ARG A 146 -3.42 -0.62 -8.72
CA ARG A 146 -3.50 -1.32 -10.02
C ARG A 146 -3.41 -2.84 -9.85
N GLY A 147 -2.53 -3.34 -8.99
CA GLY A 147 -2.45 -4.76 -8.65
C GLY A 147 -3.78 -5.31 -8.12
N TYR A 148 -4.41 -4.59 -7.19
CA TYR A 148 -5.72 -4.94 -6.67
C TYR A 148 -6.80 -4.90 -7.75
N ALA A 149 -6.87 -3.84 -8.56
CA ALA A 149 -7.81 -3.73 -9.66
C ALA A 149 -7.70 -4.92 -10.64
N LYS A 150 -6.47 -5.32 -11.00
CA LYS A 150 -6.22 -6.51 -11.84
C LYS A 150 -6.71 -7.81 -11.20
N SER A 151 -6.47 -7.97 -9.90
CA SER A 151 -6.89 -9.19 -9.18
C SER A 151 -8.41 -9.32 -9.07
N MET A 152 -9.13 -8.18 -9.03
CA MET A 152 -10.58 -8.16 -8.84
C MET A 152 -11.35 -8.28 -10.17
N ILE A 153 -10.73 -7.93 -11.29
CA ILE A 153 -11.36 -7.96 -12.62
C ILE A 153 -10.79 -9.14 -13.41
N VAL A 154 -11.58 -10.21 -13.51
CA VAL A 154 -11.19 -11.39 -14.28
C VAL A 154 -11.51 -11.16 -15.77
N LEU A 155 -10.50 -10.74 -16.54
CA LEU A 155 -10.63 -10.41 -17.97
C LEU A 155 -10.44 -11.60 -18.92
N GLU A 156 -10.06 -12.78 -18.41
CA GLU A 156 -9.85 -13.97 -19.23
C GLU A 156 -11.05 -14.30 -20.15
N PRO A 157 -12.32 -14.31 -19.67
CA PRO A 157 -13.48 -14.57 -20.53
C PRO A 157 -13.65 -13.54 -21.65
N VAL A 158 -13.32 -12.27 -21.38
CA VAL A 158 -13.39 -11.17 -22.34
C VAL A 158 -12.35 -11.38 -23.45
N THR A 159 -11.10 -11.66 -23.07
CA THR A 159 -10.02 -11.89 -24.04
C THR A 159 -10.27 -13.14 -24.90
N GLN A 160 -10.83 -14.21 -24.31
CA GLN A 160 -11.23 -15.41 -25.04
C GLN A 160 -12.36 -15.14 -26.03
N ALA A 161 -13.38 -14.37 -25.63
CA ALA A 161 -14.47 -13.98 -26.51
C ALA A 161 -13.97 -13.19 -27.74
N ILE A 162 -13.00 -12.29 -27.55
CA ILE A 162 -12.37 -11.55 -28.65
C ILE A 162 -11.58 -12.49 -29.56
N ARG A 163 -10.76 -13.39 -28.99
CA ARG A 163 -9.94 -14.32 -29.78
C ARG A 163 -10.75 -15.32 -30.59
N ASN A 164 -11.89 -15.77 -30.07
CA ASN A 164 -12.74 -16.78 -30.70
C ASN A 164 -13.67 -16.19 -31.77
N ARG A 165 -13.76 -14.86 -31.86
CA ARG A 165 -14.62 -14.19 -32.84
C ARG A 165 -13.93 -14.10 -34.20
N SER A 166 -14.72 -14.23 -35.26
CA SER A 166 -14.27 -13.92 -36.62
C SER A 166 -14.26 -12.40 -36.83
N TRP A 167 -13.08 -11.82 -37.01
CA TRP A 167 -12.88 -10.40 -37.35
C TRP A 167 -12.78 -10.17 -38.87
N ALA A 168 -13.10 -11.19 -39.68
CA ALA A 168 -13.24 -11.07 -41.12
C ALA A 168 -14.58 -11.66 -41.60
N PRO A 169 -15.72 -11.16 -41.10
CA PRO A 169 -17.01 -11.66 -41.52
C PRO A 169 -17.28 -11.29 -43.00
N LYS A 170 -17.98 -12.18 -43.71
CA LYS A 170 -18.42 -11.93 -45.09
C LYS A 170 -19.63 -11.00 -45.15
N GLU A 171 -20.42 -10.93 -44.08
CA GLU A 171 -21.59 -10.06 -43.94
C GLU A 171 -21.51 -9.32 -42.59
N PRO A 172 -21.86 -8.03 -42.54
CA PRO A 172 -21.88 -7.26 -41.31
C PRO A 172 -22.97 -7.80 -40.39
N SER A 173 -22.58 -8.48 -39.31
CA SER A 173 -23.51 -8.84 -38.25
C SER A 173 -23.80 -7.60 -37.40
N SER A 174 -25.05 -7.13 -37.36
CA SER A 174 -25.47 -6.03 -36.46
C SER A 174 -25.52 -6.42 -34.97
N GLN A 175 -24.82 -7.49 -34.57
CA GLN A 175 -24.92 -8.05 -33.23
C GLN A 175 -23.96 -7.35 -32.27
N HIS A 176 -24.53 -6.90 -31.14
CA HIS A 176 -23.81 -6.37 -29.99
C HIS A 176 -22.69 -7.32 -29.55
N ASN A 177 -21.56 -6.75 -29.16
CA ASN A 177 -20.42 -7.49 -28.63
C ASN A 177 -20.73 -7.98 -27.21
N SER A 178 -21.10 -9.25 -27.01
CA SER A 178 -21.48 -9.76 -25.67
C SER A 178 -20.36 -9.68 -24.61
N TYR A 179 -19.10 -9.57 -25.03
CA TYR A 179 -17.99 -9.34 -24.11
C TYR A 179 -18.03 -7.91 -23.51
N ILE A 180 -18.67 -6.94 -24.18
CA ILE A 180 -18.87 -5.59 -23.64
C ILE A 180 -19.83 -5.64 -22.45
N ASP A 181 -20.90 -6.43 -22.54
CA ASP A 181 -21.82 -6.66 -21.40
C ASP A 181 -21.07 -7.28 -20.21
N THR A 182 -20.13 -8.19 -20.51
CA THR A 182 -19.28 -8.81 -19.49
C THR A 182 -18.37 -7.78 -18.83
N ILE A 183 -17.74 -6.89 -19.60
CA ILE A 183 -16.92 -5.80 -19.06
C ILE A 183 -17.76 -4.88 -18.18
N LEU A 184 -18.95 -4.46 -18.65
CA LEU A 184 -19.86 -3.60 -17.89
C LEU A 184 -20.22 -4.24 -16.55
N LYS A 185 -20.56 -5.52 -16.56
CA LYS A 185 -20.86 -6.27 -15.34
C LYS A 185 -19.66 -6.34 -14.39
N LEU A 186 -18.46 -6.62 -14.89
CA LEU A 186 -17.24 -6.65 -14.06
C LEU A 186 -16.95 -5.29 -13.41
N VAL A 187 -17.13 -4.19 -14.14
CA VAL A 187 -16.94 -2.84 -13.60
C VAL A 187 -18.01 -2.50 -12.57
N GLN A 188 -19.26 -2.89 -12.80
CA GLN A 188 -20.35 -2.71 -11.83
C GLN A 188 -20.10 -3.50 -10.54
N GLU A 189 -19.67 -4.77 -10.65
CA GLU A 189 -19.31 -5.61 -9.51
C GLU A 189 -18.12 -5.06 -8.73
N LEU A 190 -17.11 -4.54 -9.42
CA LEU A 190 -15.98 -3.85 -8.79
C LEU A 190 -16.47 -2.63 -8.01
N ASN A 191 -17.24 -1.75 -8.66
CA ASN A 191 -17.78 -0.53 -8.03
C ASN A 191 -18.66 -0.85 -6.81
N ALA A 192 -19.49 -1.89 -6.90
CA ALA A 192 -20.30 -2.37 -5.77
C ALA A 192 -19.42 -2.86 -4.63
N THR A 193 -18.41 -3.70 -4.92
CA THR A 193 -17.47 -4.20 -3.91
C THR A 193 -16.74 -3.05 -3.21
N LEU A 194 -16.27 -2.05 -3.96
CA LEU A 194 -15.55 -0.91 -3.38
C LEU A 194 -16.48 -0.03 -2.51
N THR A 195 -17.75 0.07 -2.89
CA THR A 195 -18.79 0.78 -2.12
C THR A 195 -19.10 0.04 -0.81
N GLU A 196 -19.25 -1.28 -0.85
CA GLU A 196 -19.49 -2.12 0.32
C GLU A 196 -18.34 -2.04 1.34
N LEU A 197 -17.10 -1.94 0.86
CA LEU A 197 -15.91 -1.80 1.68
C LEU A 197 -15.71 -0.38 2.26
N ALA A 198 -16.64 0.55 1.99
CA ALA A 198 -16.61 1.93 2.48
C ALA A 198 -15.28 2.65 2.22
N ILE A 199 -14.69 2.42 1.05
CA ILE A 199 -13.40 3.02 0.66
C ILE A 199 -13.57 4.52 0.44
N SER A 200 -12.54 5.30 0.81
CA SER A 200 -12.51 6.75 0.56
C SER A 200 -12.76 7.08 -0.92
N PRO A 201 -13.61 8.08 -1.24
CA PRO A 201 -13.94 8.42 -2.63
C PRO A 201 -12.72 8.69 -3.52
N ALA A 202 -11.65 9.27 -2.97
CA ALA A 202 -10.42 9.54 -3.72
C ALA A 202 -9.67 8.27 -4.10
N VAL A 203 -9.63 7.26 -3.23
CA VAL A 203 -9.00 5.97 -3.54
C VAL A 203 -9.91 5.15 -4.47
N HIS A 204 -11.22 5.26 -4.26
CA HIS A 204 -12.22 4.62 -5.09
C HIS A 204 -12.07 5.01 -6.56
N SER A 205 -11.94 6.32 -6.87
CA SER A 205 -11.73 6.79 -8.24
C SER A 205 -10.43 6.26 -8.84
N VAL A 206 -9.34 6.27 -8.08
CA VAL A 206 -8.04 5.77 -8.55
C VAL A 206 -8.11 4.29 -8.89
N ILE A 207 -8.75 3.46 -8.05
CA ILE A 207 -8.90 2.02 -8.33
C ILE A 207 -9.72 1.80 -9.61
N LEU A 208 -10.82 2.56 -9.80
CA LEU A 208 -11.63 2.48 -11.02
C LEU A 208 -10.87 2.95 -12.27
N GLU A 209 -10.05 4.00 -12.17
CA GLU A 209 -9.17 4.42 -13.26
C GLU A 209 -8.15 3.34 -13.62
N GLN A 210 -7.51 2.73 -12.61
CA GLN A 210 -6.58 1.63 -12.84
C GLN A 210 -7.29 0.40 -13.45
N ALA A 211 -8.51 0.11 -13.03
CA ALA A 211 -9.36 -0.93 -13.61
C ALA A 211 -9.59 -0.69 -15.10
N VAL A 212 -9.98 0.52 -15.48
CA VAL A 212 -10.18 0.92 -16.89
C VAL A 212 -8.89 0.77 -17.68
N SER A 213 -7.75 1.20 -17.15
CA SER A 213 -6.44 0.98 -17.81
C SER A 213 -6.14 -0.50 -18.01
N CYS A 214 -6.44 -1.36 -17.03
CA CYS A 214 -6.23 -2.80 -17.16
C CYS A 214 -7.14 -3.46 -18.20
N ILE A 215 -8.38 -3.00 -18.30
CA ILE A 215 -9.31 -3.42 -19.37
C ILE A 215 -8.75 -2.99 -20.73
N ALA A 216 -8.32 -1.73 -20.87
CA ALA A 216 -7.73 -1.23 -22.10
C ALA A 216 -6.51 -2.04 -22.54
N ASP A 217 -5.57 -2.31 -21.62
CA ASP A 217 -4.40 -3.15 -21.87
C ASP A 217 -4.82 -4.55 -22.39
N ALA A 218 -5.77 -5.20 -21.71
CA ALA A 218 -6.24 -6.54 -22.09
C ALA A 218 -6.97 -6.56 -23.44
N LEU A 219 -7.73 -5.51 -23.76
CA LEU A 219 -8.38 -5.38 -25.07
C LEU A 219 -7.34 -5.21 -26.17
N VAL A 220 -6.37 -4.32 -25.99
CA VAL A 220 -5.27 -4.09 -26.94
C VAL A 220 -4.52 -5.39 -27.19
N ASP A 221 -4.14 -6.11 -26.13
CA ASP A 221 -3.45 -7.40 -26.22
C ASP A 221 -4.30 -8.45 -26.95
N ALA A 222 -5.60 -8.54 -26.64
CA ALA A 222 -6.49 -9.49 -27.29
C ALA A 222 -6.65 -9.19 -28.78
N TYR A 223 -6.79 -7.91 -29.16
CA TYR A 223 -6.90 -7.49 -30.55
C TYR A 223 -5.61 -7.65 -31.33
N ALA A 224 -4.46 -7.36 -30.73
CA ALA A 224 -3.15 -7.53 -31.36
C ALA A 224 -2.90 -9.00 -31.79
N LEU A 225 -3.51 -9.95 -31.10
CA LEU A 225 -3.41 -11.39 -31.41
C LEU A 225 -4.40 -11.87 -32.48
N THR A 226 -5.27 -11.00 -33.00
CA THR A 226 -6.23 -11.37 -34.05
C THR A 226 -5.53 -11.52 -35.40
N LYS A 227 -5.62 -12.73 -36.00
CA LYS A 227 -4.83 -13.08 -37.19
C LYS A 227 -5.30 -12.43 -38.49
N LYS A 228 -6.60 -12.14 -38.62
CA LYS A 228 -7.23 -11.58 -39.83
C LYS A 228 -8.34 -10.63 -39.42
N CYS A 229 -8.26 -9.38 -39.88
CA CYS A 229 -9.26 -8.35 -39.63
C CYS A 229 -9.54 -7.56 -40.93
N ASN A 230 -10.79 -7.57 -41.42
CA ASN A 230 -11.22 -6.78 -42.59
C ASN A 230 -11.90 -5.46 -42.17
N ASP A 231 -12.33 -4.63 -43.13
CA ASP A 231 -13.00 -3.35 -42.85
C ASP A 231 -14.26 -3.52 -41.99
N GLU A 232 -15.03 -4.58 -42.25
CA GLU A 232 -16.23 -4.91 -41.45
C GLU A 232 -15.85 -5.31 -40.01
N GLY A 233 -14.78 -6.08 -39.83
CA GLY A 233 -14.23 -6.42 -38.51
C GLY A 233 -13.77 -5.20 -37.74
N ARG A 234 -13.13 -4.23 -38.40
CA ARG A 234 -12.79 -2.94 -37.79
C ARG A 234 -14.04 -2.13 -37.43
N ALA A 235 -15.06 -2.15 -38.29
CA ALA A 235 -16.34 -1.50 -37.98
C ALA A 235 -17.00 -2.11 -36.74
N LEU A 236 -16.88 -3.43 -36.53
CA LEU A 236 -17.39 -4.13 -35.32
C LEU A 236 -16.62 -3.80 -34.03
N MET A 237 -15.39 -3.25 -34.12
CA MET A 237 -14.64 -2.81 -32.93
C MET A 237 -15.11 -1.44 -32.43
N ILE A 238 -15.70 -0.63 -33.31
CA ILE A 238 -16.14 0.75 -33.02
C ILE A 238 -17.62 0.78 -32.59
N ARG A 239 -18.36 -0.30 -32.84
CA ARG A 239 -19.81 -0.38 -32.70
C ARG A 239 -20.24 -1.19 -31.48
#